data_AF-A0A559TAF4-F1
#
_entry.id   AF-A0A559TAF4-F1
#
_cell.length_a   1.000
_cell.length_b   1.000
_cell.length_c   1.000
_cell.angle_alpha   90.00
_cell.angle_beta   90.00
_cell.angle_gamma   90.00
#
_symmetry.space_group_name_H-M   'P 1'
#
loop_
_entity.id
_entity.type
_entity.pdbx_description
1 polymer ?
#
loop_
_entity_poly.entity_id
_entity_poly.type
_entity_poly.pdbx_seq_one_letter_code
_entity_poly.pdbx_strand_id
1 'polypeptide(L)' 'MKNNNEIDDYIHLKVNYWILTGLSGIFLGLFMLSWLKVWGGGYVIAYGSLFIICAFYALVLYIKKRNIELKFRNVQQ' A
#
# COMPACT_ATOMS: atom_id res chain seq x y z
N MET A 1 22.63 13.53 15.31
CA MET A 1 22.18 13.66 13.90
C MET A 1 21.55 12.40 13.31
N LYS A 2 21.70 11.20 13.92
CA LYS A 2 21.10 9.92 13.43
C LYS A 2 19.55 9.89 13.44
N ASN A 3 18.91 10.70 14.28
CA ASN A 3 17.45 10.70 14.50
C ASN A 3 16.64 11.30 13.33
N ASN A 4 17.18 12.28 12.59
CA ASN A 4 16.42 12.94 11.53
C ASN A 4 16.14 12.01 10.34
N ASN A 5 17.13 11.21 9.93
CA ASN A 5 16.98 10.28 8.80
C ASN A 5 15.94 9.18 9.08
N GLU A 6 15.81 8.72 10.33
CA GLU A 6 14.81 7.71 10.71
C GLU A 6 13.39 8.27 10.70
N ILE A 7 13.23 9.56 11.04
CA ILE A 7 11.95 10.28 10.98
C ILE A 7 11.55 10.51 9.52
N ASP A 8 12.49 10.96 8.68
CA ASP A 8 12.25 11.15 7.24
C ASP A 8 11.88 9.82 6.57
N ASP A 9 12.62 8.74 6.82
CA ASP A 9 12.29 7.39 6.30
C ASP A 9 10.90 6.93 6.73
N TYR A 10 10.50 7.20 7.98
CA TYR A 10 9.15 6.87 8.45
C TYR A 10 8.06 7.70 7.75
N ILE A 11 8.32 8.98 7.49
CA ILE A 11 7.40 9.85 6.73
C ILE A 11 7.27 9.33 5.29
N HIS A 12 8.38 9.01 4.62
CA HIS A 12 8.38 8.42 3.29
C HIS A 12 7.61 7.08 3.25
N LEU A 13 7.81 6.21 4.25
CA LEU A 13 7.08 4.96 4.37
C LEU A 13 5.58 5.17 4.53
N LYS A 14 5.18 6.15 5.36
CA LYS A 14 3.78 6.51 5.61
C LYS A 14 3.13 7.07 4.34
N VAL A 15 3.82 7.96 3.63
CA VAL A 15 3.33 8.55 2.37
C VAL A 15 3.17 7.46 1.30
N ASN A 16 4.17 6.59 1.12
CA ASN A 16 4.07 5.47 0.18
C ASN A 16 2.91 4.53 0.49
N TYR A 17 2.67 4.23 1.78
CA TYR A 17 1.54 3.41 2.18
C TYR A 17 0.19 4.05 1.78
N TRP A 18 0.01 5.35 2.04
CA TRP A 18 -1.21 6.07 1.68
C TRP A 18 -1.40 6.17 0.16
N ILE A 19 -0.33 6.43 -0.58
CA ILE A 19 -0.35 6.45 -2.06
C ILE A 19 -0.78 5.07 -2.59
N LEU A 20 -0.17 3.99 -2.11
CA LEU A 20 -0.54 2.63 -2.54
C LEU A 20 -1.97 2.25 -2.17
N THR A 21 -2.46 2.73 -1.02
CA THR A 21 -3.84 2.52 -0.59
C THR A 21 -4.82 3.26 -1.50
N GLY A 22 -4.47 4.48 -1.92
CA GLY A 22 -5.23 5.22 -2.94
C GLY A 22 -5.23 4.49 -4.28
N LEU A 23 -4.06 4.04 -4.76
CA LEU A 23 -3.96 3.27 -6.01
C LEU A 23 -4.74 1.95 -5.95
N SER A 24 -4.68 1.21 -4.84
CA SER A 24 -5.44 -0.04 -4.72
C SER A 24 -6.94 0.21 -4.77
N GLY A 25 -7.44 1.30 -4.14
CA GLY A 25 -8.83 1.72 -4.26
C GLY A 25 -9.23 2.04 -5.71
N ILE A 26 -8.39 2.76 -6.45
CA ILE A 26 -8.63 3.08 -7.87
C ILE A 26 -8.70 1.81 -8.71
N PHE A 27 -7.73 0.90 -8.57
CA PHE A 27 -7.72 -0.36 -9.33
C PHE A 27 -8.89 -1.27 -8.97
N LEU A 28 -9.32 -1.30 -7.71
CA LEU A 28 -10.51 -2.04 -7.29
C LEU A 28 -11.78 -1.46 -7.94
N GLY A 29 -11.90 -0.13 -7.98
CA GLY A 29 -13.00 0.54 -8.67
C GLY A 29 -13.03 0.24 -10.15
N LEU A 30 -11.87 0.29 -10.82
CA LEU A 30 -11.74 -0.07 -12.24
C LEU A 30 -12.03 -1.55 -12.51
N PHE A 31 -11.62 -2.43 -11.61
CA PHE A 31 -11.94 -3.86 -11.67
C PHE A 31 -13.45 -4.10 -11.57
N MET A 32 -14.12 -3.52 -10.57
CA MET A 32 -15.58 -3.64 -10.41
C MET A 32 -16.34 -3.02 -11.58
N LEU A 33 -15.89 -1.87 -12.10
CA LEU A 33 -16.48 -1.24 -13.28
C LEU A 33 -16.33 -2.12 -14.52
N SER A 34 -15.14 -2.72 -14.71
CA SER A 34 -14.87 -3.63 -15.83
C SER A 34 -15.73 -4.90 -15.74
N TRP A 35 -15.94 -5.41 -14.52
CA TRP A 35 -16.84 -6.53 -14.25
C TRP A 35 -18.29 -6.17 -14.55
N LEU A 36 -18.76 -5.00 -14.10
CA LEU A 36 -20.15 -4.57 -14.25
C LEU A 36 -20.52 -4.26 -15.71
N LYS A 37 -19.59 -3.66 -16.48
CA LYS A 37 -19.83 -3.31 -17.88
C LYS A 37 -19.49 -4.42 -18.88
N VAL A 38 -19.09 -5.61 -18.41
CA VAL A 38 -18.61 -6.72 -19.27
C VAL A 38 -17.53 -6.23 -20.24
N TRP A 39 -16.66 -5.33 -19.77
CA TRP A 39 -15.47 -4.97 -20.53
C TRP A 39 -14.61 -6.23 -20.57
N GLY A 40 -14.32 -6.73 -21.77
CA GLY A 40 -13.84 -8.09 -21.99
C GLY A 40 -12.77 -8.56 -20.99
N GLY A 41 -12.73 -9.87 -20.73
CA GLY A 41 -11.99 -10.46 -19.60
C GLY A 41 -10.52 -10.04 -19.44
N GLY A 42 -9.85 -9.57 -20.50
CA GLY A 42 -8.51 -8.99 -20.41
C GLY A 42 -8.41 -7.77 -19.48
N TYR A 43 -9.39 -6.88 -19.47
CA TYR A 43 -9.41 -5.70 -18.59
C TYR A 43 -9.59 -6.11 -17.13
N VAL A 44 -10.48 -7.07 -16.88
CA VAL A 44 -10.72 -7.64 -15.55
C VAL A 44 -9.44 -8.27 -14.99
N ILE A 45 -8.73 -9.07 -15.79
CA ILE A 45 -7.46 -9.69 -15.39
C ILE A 45 -6.36 -8.63 -15.17
N ALA A 46 -6.27 -7.62 -16.04
CA ALA A 46 -5.27 -6.55 -15.91
C ALA A 46 -5.48 -5.70 -14.64
N TYR A 47 -6.69 -5.18 -14.41
CA TYR A 47 -6.96 -4.40 -13.20
C TYR A 47 -6.92 -5.25 -11.94
N GLY A 48 -7.36 -6.51 -11.99
CA GLY A 48 -7.28 -7.44 -10.88
C GLY A 48 -5.82 -7.75 -10.47
N SER A 49 -4.94 -7.99 -11.44
CA SER A 49 -3.52 -8.23 -11.15
C SER A 49 -2.82 -6.99 -10.59
N LEU A 50 -3.08 -5.81 -11.15
CA LEU A 50 -2.56 -4.52 -10.63
C LEU A 50 -3.07 -4.23 -9.21
N PHE A 51 -4.34 -4.52 -8.94
CA PHE A 51 -4.93 -4.42 -7.60
C PHE A 51 -4.21 -5.34 -6.61
N ILE A 52 -3.99 -6.61 -6.96
CA ILE A 52 -3.31 -7.59 -6.09
C ILE A 52 -1.89 -7.13 -5.78
N ILE A 53 -1.13 -6.66 -6.78
CA ILE A 53 0.24 -6.17 -6.58
C ILE A 53 0.25 -4.96 -5.65
N CYS A 54 -0.64 -3.98 -5.86
CA CYS A 54 -0.75 -2.81 -4.98
C CYS A 54 -1.16 -3.21 -3.55
N ALA A 55 -2.13 -4.10 -3.40
CA ALA A 55 -2.56 -4.58 -2.09
C ALA A 55 -1.43 -5.32 -1.35
N PHE A 56 -0.66 -6.15 -2.06
CA PHE A 56 0.48 -6.85 -1.49
C PHE A 56 1.55 -5.87 -1.01
N TYR A 57 1.94 -4.89 -1.83
CA TYR A 57 2.93 -3.89 -1.42
C TYR A 57 2.42 -3.01 -0.26
N ALA A 58 1.14 -2.63 -0.25
CA ALA A 58 0.54 -1.90 0.86
C ALA A 58 0.63 -2.70 2.18
N LEU A 59 0.40 -4.02 2.12
CA LEU A 59 0.53 -4.93 3.26
C LEU A 59 1.97 -5.00 3.77
N VAL A 60 2.95 -5.14 2.86
CA VAL A 60 4.37 -5.17 3.22
C VAL A 60 4.80 -3.85 3.89
N LEU A 61 4.35 -2.71 3.35
CA LEU A 61 4.61 -1.39 3.94
C LEU A 61 3.96 -1.25 5.32
N TYR A 62 2.74 -1.76 5.49
CA TYR A 62 2.06 -1.77 6.78
C TYR A 62 2.83 -2.58 7.83
N ILE A 63 3.31 -3.78 7.47
CA ILE A 63 4.10 -4.62 8.37
C ILE A 63 5.41 -3.92 8.74
N LYS A 64 6.11 -3.31 7.76
CA LYS A 64 7.32 -2.50 8.03
C LYS A 64 7.04 -1.36 9.00
N LYS A 65 5.96 -0.60 8.77
CA LYS A 65 5.54 0.51 9.63
C LYS A 65 5.27 0.02 11.06
N ARG A 66 4.53 -1.09 11.20
CA ARG A 66 4.19 -1.68 12.50
C ARG A 66 5.42 -2.16 13.26
N ASN A 67 6.38 -2.80 12.58
CA ASN A 67 7.62 -3.26 13.21
C ASN A 67 8.48 -2.10 13.71
N ILE A 68 8.57 -1.01 12.94
CA ILE A 68 9.28 0.21 13.38
C ILE A 68 8.60 0.79 14.62
N GLU A 69 7.27 0.91 14.60
CA GLU A 69 6.49 1.45 15.73
C GLU A 69 6.63 0.59 17.01
N LEU A 70 6.63 -0.74 16.87
CA LEU A 70 6.88 -1.67 17.98
C LEU A 70 8.31 -1.55 18.51
N LYS A 71 9.30 -1.37 17.62
CA LYS A 71 10.70 -1.18 18.02
C LYS A 71 10.89 0.11 18.82
N PHE A 72 10.19 1.18 18.46
CA PHE A 72 10.18 2.43 19.24
C PHE A 72 9.52 2.25 20.61
N ARG A 73 8.39 1.53 20.70
CA ARG A 73 7.72 1.27 22.00
C ARG A 73 8.55 0.41 22.95
N ASN A 74 9.25 -0.61 22.45
CA ASN A 74 10.10 -1.48 23.27
C ASN A 74 11.38 -0.80 23.79
N VAL A 75 11.81 0.32 23.19
CA VAL A 75 12.98 1.10 23.64
C VAL A 75 12.57 2.16 24.69
N GLN A 76 11.27 2.46 24.81
CA GLN A 76 10.73 3.42 25.77
C GLN A 76 10.24 2.74 27.07
N GLN A 77 10.28 1.41 27.16
CA GLN A 77 10.05 0.63 28.37
C GLN A 77 11.38 0.19 28.98
#